data_AF-A0ABC9VVJ5-F1
#
_entry.id   AF-A0ABC9VVJ5-F1
#
_cell.length_a   1.000
_cell.length_b   1.000
_cell.length_c   1.000
_cell.angle_alpha   90.00
_cell.angle_beta   90.00
_cell.angle_gamma   90.00
#
_symmetry.space_group_name_H-M   'P 1'
#
loop_
_entity.id
_entity.type
_entity.pdbx_description
1 polymer ?
#
loop_
_entity_poly.entity_id
_entity_poly.type
_entity_poly.pdbx_seq_one_letter_code
_entity_poly.pdbx_strand_id
1 'polypeptide(L)'
;MFKWRPVMSAVPQGLVLGPVLFNIFVGDMDSEIECTLSKFANNTKLCGTVNMLEGRDAIQRDLDRLDRAHENYMKLNNAKCKVLHVGRGNPKHNCRLGREWIESSSKEKDLGCWLMRSST
;
A
#
# COMPACT_ATOMS: atom_id res chain seq x y z
N MET A 1 -6.11 24.94 -36.44
CA MET A 1 -5.78 23.50 -36.50
C MET A 1 -5.28 23.09 -35.11
N PHE A 2 -5.93 22.15 -34.43
CA PHE A 2 -5.55 21.77 -33.05
C PHE A 2 -4.23 20.99 -33.05
N LYS A 3 -3.31 21.39 -32.16
CA LYS A 3 -1.98 20.80 -32.03
C LYS A 3 -2.04 19.71 -30.95
N TRP A 4 -2.09 18.45 -31.36
CA TRP A 4 -2.01 17.31 -30.45
C TRP A 4 -0.62 17.19 -29.84
N ARG A 5 -0.54 16.84 -28.54
CA ARG A 5 0.72 16.51 -27.85
C ARG A 5 0.66 15.06 -27.38
N PRO A 6 1.74 14.28 -27.54
CA PRO A 6 1.80 12.93 -27.01
C PRO A 6 1.85 12.95 -25.48
N VAL A 7 1.09 12.06 -24.86
CA VAL A 7 1.17 11.77 -23.42
C VAL A 7 2.21 10.67 -23.27
N MET A 8 3.36 11.01 -22.68
CA MET A 8 4.51 10.11 -22.58
C MET A 8 4.41 9.13 -21.40
N SER A 9 3.62 9.45 -20.39
CA SER A 9 3.37 8.60 -19.23
C SER A 9 1.98 8.88 -18.67
N ALA A 10 1.40 7.85 -18.05
CA ALA A 10 0.04 7.81 -17.51
C ALA A 10 -1.08 7.75 -18.56
N VAL A 11 -2.27 7.37 -18.08
CA VAL A 11 -3.50 7.30 -18.87
C VAL A 11 -4.27 8.62 -18.69
N PRO A 12 -4.81 9.23 -19.77
CA PRO A 12 -5.64 10.42 -19.66
C PRO A 12 -6.83 10.20 -18.72
N GLN A 13 -7.04 11.14 -17.81
CA GLN A 13 -8.16 11.09 -16.87
C GLN A 13 -9.47 11.12 -17.65
N GLY A 14 -10.39 10.20 -17.34
CA GLY A 14 -11.65 10.03 -18.07
C GLY A 14 -11.63 8.95 -19.16
N LEU A 15 -10.50 8.26 -19.37
CA LEU A 15 -10.51 7.07 -20.22
C LEU A 15 -11.34 5.95 -19.57
N VAL A 16 -12.36 5.46 -20.29
CA VAL A 16 -13.23 4.36 -19.84
C VAL A 16 -12.42 3.09 -19.50
N LEU A 17 -11.34 2.83 -20.24
CA LEU A 17 -10.44 1.69 -20.01
C LEU A 17 -9.34 1.96 -18.98
N GLY A 18 -9.21 3.19 -18.46
CA GLY A 18 -8.18 3.56 -17.50
C GLY A 18 -8.11 2.65 -16.27
N PRO A 19 -9.24 2.31 -15.61
CA PRO A 19 -9.23 1.40 -14.47
C PRO A 19 -8.75 -0.02 -14.79
N VAL A 20 -9.13 -0.56 -15.96
CA VAL A 20 -8.72 -1.91 -16.39
C VAL A 20 -7.23 -1.93 -16.68
N LEU A 21 -6.72 -0.92 -17.40
CA LEU A 21 -5.29 -0.79 -17.69
C LEU A 21 -4.47 -0.57 -16.42
N PHE A 22 -5.00 0.19 -15.45
CA PHE A 22 -4.36 0.35 -14.15
C PHE A 22 -4.23 -0.99 -13.42
N ASN A 23 -5.29 -1.81 -13.37
CA ASN A 23 -5.26 -3.12 -12.74
C ASN A 23 -4.24 -4.07 -13.39
N ILE A 24 -4.12 -4.04 -14.73
CA ILE A 24 -3.10 -4.81 -15.45
C ILE A 24 -1.70 -4.30 -15.10
N PHE A 25 -1.50 -2.97 -15.09
CA PHE A 25 -0.20 -2.36 -14.79
C PHE A 25 0.30 -2.70 -13.40
N VAL A 26 -0.59 -2.76 -12.41
CA VAL A 26 -0.22 -3.11 -11.04
C VAL A 26 -0.27 -4.62 -10.78
N GLY A 27 -0.80 -5.43 -11.70
CA GLY A 27 -1.35 -6.76 -11.42
C GLY A 27 -0.36 -7.83 -10.94
N ASP A 28 0.93 -7.60 -11.07
CA ASP A 28 2.02 -8.49 -10.67
C ASP A 28 2.73 -8.07 -9.38
N MET A 29 2.42 -6.88 -8.83
CA MET A 29 3.06 -6.36 -7.61
C MET A 29 2.85 -7.23 -6.36
N ASP A 30 1.89 -8.15 -6.36
CA ASP A 30 1.57 -9.07 -5.26
C ASP A 30 2.17 -10.47 -5.43
N SER A 31 2.84 -10.75 -6.56
CA SER A 31 3.35 -12.09 -6.90
C SER A 31 4.35 -12.68 -5.89
N GLU A 32 4.96 -11.86 -5.05
CA GLU A 32 5.90 -12.27 -4.00
C GLU A 32 5.47 -11.86 -2.58
N ILE A 33 4.23 -11.42 -2.38
CA ILE A 33 3.76 -10.95 -1.08
C ILE A 33 3.15 -12.13 -0.30
N GLU A 34 3.64 -12.37 0.91
CA GLU A 34 3.16 -13.46 1.78
C GLU A 34 2.00 -13.01 2.67
N CYS A 35 2.02 -11.76 3.08
CA CYS A 35 0.96 -11.11 3.83
C CYS A 35 -0.28 -10.87 2.96
N THR A 36 -1.40 -10.54 3.60
CA THR A 36 -2.60 -10.11 2.85
C THR A 36 -2.36 -8.74 2.24
N LEU A 37 -2.35 -8.67 0.91
CA LEU A 37 -2.31 -7.42 0.16
C LEU A 37 -3.69 -7.09 -0.42
N SER A 38 -4.12 -5.85 -0.28
CA SER A 38 -5.31 -5.33 -0.96
C SER A 38 -4.97 -4.03 -1.67
N LYS A 39 -5.42 -3.89 -2.92
CA LYS A 39 -5.15 -2.74 -3.78
C LYS A 39 -6.45 -2.18 -4.31
N PHE A 40 -6.61 -0.87 -4.19
CA PHE A 40 -7.75 -0.16 -4.76
C PHE A 40 -7.32 1.20 -5.26
N ALA A 41 -7.38 1.41 -6.57
CA ALA A 41 -6.86 2.61 -7.21
C ALA A 41 -5.44 2.93 -6.69
N ASN A 42 -5.24 4.11 -6.12
CA ASN A 42 -3.95 4.54 -5.56
C ASN A 42 -3.66 4.03 -4.13
N ASN A 43 -4.57 3.31 -3.49
CA ASN A 43 -4.39 2.81 -2.13
C ASN A 43 -3.91 1.36 -2.15
N THR A 44 -2.89 1.08 -1.34
CA THR A 44 -2.37 -0.28 -1.11
C THR A 44 -2.34 -0.54 0.39
N LYS A 45 -2.82 -1.71 0.79
CA LYS A 45 -2.88 -2.15 2.19
C LYS A 45 -2.18 -3.49 2.33
N LEU A 46 -1.21 -3.54 3.24
CA LEU A 46 -0.53 -4.76 3.65
C LEU A 46 -0.95 -5.11 5.07
N CYS A 47 -1.44 -6.32 5.29
CA CYS A 47 -1.90 -6.79 6.59
C CYS A 47 -1.36 -8.19 6.87
N GLY A 48 -0.88 -8.42 8.09
CA GLY A 48 -0.39 -9.72 8.54
C GLY A 48 -0.66 -9.92 10.02
N THR A 49 -0.72 -11.18 10.43
CA THR A 49 -0.88 -11.57 11.83
C THR A 49 0.46 -11.44 12.55
N VAL A 50 0.52 -10.63 13.62
CA VAL A 50 1.78 -10.28 14.33
C VAL A 50 1.92 -11.02 15.67
N ASN A 51 1.42 -12.25 15.74
CA ASN A 51 1.38 -12.98 17.02
C ASN A 51 2.77 -13.49 17.44
N MET A 52 3.73 -13.52 16.52
CA MET A 52 5.09 -14.05 16.69
C MET A 52 6.11 -13.24 15.87
N LEU A 53 7.41 -13.42 16.15
CA LEU A 53 8.52 -12.78 15.45
C LEU A 53 8.45 -12.96 13.93
N GLU A 54 8.08 -14.17 13.47
CA GLU A 54 7.91 -14.49 12.05
C GLU A 54 6.91 -13.58 11.34
N GLY A 55 5.78 -13.27 11.98
CA GLY A 55 4.75 -12.40 11.40
C GLY A 55 5.23 -10.96 11.24
N ARG A 56 6.03 -10.46 12.19
CA ARG A 56 6.67 -9.14 12.08
C ARG A 56 7.66 -9.11 10.91
N ASP A 57 8.49 -10.13 10.81
CA ASP A 57 9.55 -10.17 9.80
C ASP A 57 8.96 -10.40 8.40
N ALA A 58 7.86 -11.14 8.28
CA ALA A 58 7.07 -11.26 7.05
C ALA A 58 6.51 -9.90 6.60
N ILE A 59 5.87 -9.14 7.49
CA ILE A 59 5.35 -7.80 7.16
C ILE A 59 6.47 -6.88 6.69
N GLN A 60 7.61 -6.84 7.39
CA GLN A 60 8.71 -5.96 6.98
C GLN A 60 9.32 -6.40 5.64
N ARG A 61 9.49 -7.71 5.41
CA ARG A 61 10.01 -8.23 4.13
C ARG A 61 9.08 -7.91 2.96
N ASP A 62 7.77 -8.05 3.14
CA ASP A 62 6.79 -7.72 2.12
C ASP A 62 6.68 -6.20 1.89
N LEU A 63 6.83 -5.40 2.94
CA LEU A 63 6.94 -3.96 2.83
C LEU A 63 8.19 -3.54 2.04
N ASP A 64 9.32 -4.20 2.28
CA ASP A 64 10.57 -3.98 1.53
C ASP A 64 10.43 -4.42 0.05
N ARG A 65 9.69 -5.50 -0.22
CA ARG A 65 9.34 -5.94 -1.59
C ARG A 65 8.47 -4.90 -2.30
N LEU A 66 7.44 -4.39 -1.62
CA LEU A 66 6.59 -3.33 -2.15
C LEU A 66 7.38 -2.06 -2.44
N ASP A 67 8.27 -1.63 -1.54
CA ASP A 67 9.09 -0.43 -1.75
C ASP A 67 9.93 -0.55 -3.04
N ARG A 68 10.58 -1.70 -3.24
CA ARG A 68 11.35 -1.99 -4.47
C ARG A 68 10.48 -2.07 -5.72
N ALA A 69 9.31 -2.71 -5.66
CA ALA A 69 8.38 -2.76 -6.79
C ALA A 69 7.94 -1.34 -7.16
N HIS A 70 7.61 -0.52 -6.17
CA HIS A 70 7.15 0.85 -6.37
C HIS A 70 8.20 1.78 -7.01
N GLU A 71 9.50 1.49 -6.92
CA GLU A 71 10.53 2.20 -7.71
C GLU A 71 10.30 2.05 -9.23
N ASN A 72 9.75 0.92 -9.67
CA ASN A 72 9.50 0.62 -11.08
C ASN A 72 8.08 0.96 -11.56
N TYR A 73 7.06 0.89 -10.67
CA TYR A 73 5.67 1.17 -11.05
C TYR A 73 5.23 2.60 -10.72
N MET A 74 5.15 2.94 -9.44
CA MET A 74 4.68 4.23 -8.93
C MET A 74 5.29 4.52 -7.58
N LYS A 75 5.83 5.72 -7.36
CA LYS A 75 6.43 6.09 -6.08
C LYS A 75 5.41 6.12 -4.93
N LEU A 76 5.68 5.40 -3.84
CA LEU A 76 4.90 5.51 -2.61
C LEU A 76 5.06 6.89 -1.97
N ASN A 77 3.99 7.35 -1.32
CA ASN A 77 4.04 8.57 -0.51
C ASN A 77 4.22 8.19 0.96
N ASN A 78 5.47 8.08 1.40
CA ASN A 78 5.83 7.69 2.77
C ASN A 78 5.11 8.52 3.83
N ALA A 79 4.91 9.83 3.60
CA ALA A 79 4.23 10.71 4.55
C ALA A 79 2.74 10.37 4.75
N LYS A 80 2.12 9.73 3.75
CA LYS A 80 0.73 9.26 3.81
C LYS A 80 0.60 7.80 4.28
N CYS A 81 1.69 7.04 4.27
CA CYS A 81 1.70 5.68 4.79
C CYS A 81 1.53 5.72 6.32
N LYS A 82 0.61 4.89 6.85
CA LYS A 82 0.34 4.77 8.29
C LYS A 82 0.27 3.30 8.68
N VAL A 83 0.75 2.97 9.87
CA VAL A 83 0.57 1.63 10.47
C VAL A 83 -0.61 1.68 11.44
N LEU A 84 -1.58 0.80 11.24
CA LEU A 84 -2.70 0.61 12.17
C LEU A 84 -2.49 -0.70 12.95
N HIS A 85 -2.21 -0.58 14.25
CA HIS A 85 -2.10 -1.75 15.13
C HIS A 85 -3.48 -2.21 15.59
N VAL A 86 -3.93 -3.37 15.11
CA VAL A 86 -5.23 -3.96 15.46
C VAL A 86 -5.02 -5.14 16.41
N GLY A 87 -5.93 -5.29 17.37
CA GLY A 87 -5.95 -6.40 18.34
C GLY A 87 -5.35 -6.05 19.71
N ARG A 88 -5.93 -6.64 20.77
CA ARG A 88 -5.60 -6.36 22.17
C ARG A 88 -4.17 -6.77 22.56
N GLY A 89 -3.66 -7.86 22.01
CA GLY A 89 -2.31 -8.38 22.27
C GLY A 89 -1.23 -7.86 21.31
N ASN A 90 -1.53 -6.84 20.50
CA ASN A 90 -0.58 -6.37 19.50
C ASN A 90 0.63 -5.66 20.16
N PRO A 91 1.86 -6.14 19.96
CA PRO A 91 3.07 -5.56 20.57
C PRO A 91 3.44 -4.17 20.01
N LYS A 92 2.71 -3.65 19.01
CA LYS A 92 2.94 -2.35 18.35
C LYS A 92 4.32 -2.25 17.72
N HIS A 93 4.72 -3.27 16.96
CA HIS A 93 6.01 -3.26 16.28
C HIS A 93 6.10 -2.17 15.22
N ASN A 94 7.17 -1.39 15.28
CA ASN A 94 7.47 -0.38 14.26
C ASN A 94 7.85 -1.06 12.94
N CYS A 95 7.38 -0.47 11.84
CA CYS A 95 7.75 -0.83 10.48
C CYS A 95 8.40 0.37 9.78
N ARG A 96 9.29 0.11 8.84
CA ARG A 96 9.94 1.15 8.04
C ARG A 96 9.65 0.96 6.56
N LEU A 97 9.57 2.06 5.82
CA LEU A 97 9.54 2.09 4.38
C LEU A 97 10.85 2.71 3.89
N GLY A 98 11.69 1.92 3.22
CA GLY A 98 13.07 2.31 2.91
C GLY A 98 13.87 2.67 4.16
N ARG A 99 14.28 3.94 4.27
CA ARG A 99 15.03 4.48 5.41
C ARG A 99 14.16 5.19 6.47
N GLU A 100 12.86 5.33 6.24
CA GLU A 100 11.96 6.11 7.08
C GLU A 100 11.02 5.23 7.90
N TRP A 101 10.80 5.59 9.16
CA TRP A 101 9.81 4.91 10.00
C TRP A 101 8.40 5.34 9.62
N ILE A 102 7.49 4.36 9.48
CA ILE A 102 6.08 4.66 9.23
C ILE A 102 5.42 5.04 10.54
N GLU A 103 4.69 6.16 10.53
CA GLU A 103 3.97 6.64 11.70
C GLU A 103 2.78 5.72 12.02
N SER A 104 2.61 5.39 13.30
CA SER A 104 1.43 4.66 13.76
C SER A 104 0.21 5.58 13.85
N SER A 105 -0.95 5.12 13.42
CA SER A 105 -2.23 5.82 13.62
C SER A 105 -3.18 4.99 14.48
N SER A 106 -4.10 5.67 15.18
CA SER A 106 -5.21 5.01 15.89
C SER A 106 -6.44 4.82 15.00
N LYS A 107 -6.54 5.56 13.89
CA LYS A 107 -7.63 5.48 12.92
C LYS A 107 -7.17 5.88 11.52
N GLU A 108 -7.67 5.20 10.50
CA GLU A 108 -7.39 5.50 9.10
C GLU A 108 -8.68 5.46 8.28
N LYS A 109 -8.86 6.39 7.33
CA LYS A 109 -10.03 6.42 6.47
C LYS A 109 -9.72 5.66 5.19
N ASP A 110 -10.52 4.66 4.88
CA ASP A 110 -10.40 3.88 3.66
C ASP A 110 -11.75 3.71 2.97
N LEU A 111 -11.81 4.07 1.68
CA LEU A 111 -13.01 3.95 0.84
C LEU A 111 -14.28 4.57 1.46
N GLY A 112 -14.11 5.62 2.27
CA GLY A 112 -15.22 6.28 2.97
C GLY A 112 -15.50 5.75 4.38
N CYS A 113 -14.95 4.59 4.74
CA CYS A 113 -15.10 3.95 6.05
C CYS A 113 -13.91 4.27 6.97
N TRP A 114 -14.15 4.28 8.29
CA TRP A 114 -13.09 4.42 9.28
C TRP A 114 -12.64 3.06 9.79
N LEU A 115 -11.36 2.76 9.62
CA LEU A 115 -10.68 1.68 10.32
C LEU A 115 -10.13 2.25 11.63
N MET A 116 -10.50 1.65 12.76
CA MET A 116 -10.04 2.09 14.07
C MET A 116 -9.36 0.95 14.79
N ARG A 117 -8.39 1.30 15.65
CA ARG A 117 -7.80 0.38 16.59
C ARG A 117 -8.85 -0.11 17.59
N SER A 118 -9.06 -1.43 17.65
CA SER A 118 -9.95 -2.05 18.65
C SER A 118 -9.44 -1.76 20.08
N SER A 119 -10.33 -1.30 20.95
CA SER A 119 -10.05 -0.83 22.33
C SER A 119 -10.69 -1.71 23.41
N THR A 120 -11.01 -2.96 23.09
CA THR A 120 -11.65 -3.93 24.00
C THR A 120 -10.73 -5.11 24.27
#